data_AF-A0A8W8JBQ0-F1
#
_entry.id   AF-A0A8W8JBQ0-F1
#
_cell.length_a   1.000
_cell.length_b   1.000
_cell.length_c   1.000
_cell.angle_alpha   90.00
_cell.angle_beta   90.00
_cell.angle_gamma   90.00
#
_symmetry.space_group_name_H-M   'P 1'
#
loop_
_entity.id
_entity.type
_entity.pdbx_description
1 polymer ?
#
loop_
_entity_poly.entity_id
_entity_poly.type
_entity_poly.pdbx_seq_one_letter_code
_entity_poly.pdbx_strand_id
1 'polypeptide(L)'
;AYSPEGVGPTAHFRHPAYSFGTRHRNRRTDNTPAPNNYTLTPMLGTTKESGKPQAPIFSMSGRQKQGGFHEDLAKTPGPGTYDTSDPSIYKDKAPLYSMTSRNVMPGDTTRKPGPGAHSPETVWTHKKKMPEFSFGIRHSQYLAPLIVDQAD
;
A
#
# COMPACT_ATOMS: atom_id res chain seq x y z
N ALA A 1 -63.72 -10.84 15.90
CA ALA A 1 -63.93 -12.25 16.29
C ALA A 1 -63.07 -12.54 17.52
N TYR A 2 -63.64 -13.15 18.55
CA TYR A 2 -62.93 -13.54 19.77
C TYR A 2 -62.21 -14.88 19.52
N SER A 3 -60.90 -14.95 19.73
CA SER A 3 -60.07 -16.13 19.45
C SER A 3 -59.12 -16.39 20.64
N PRO A 4 -59.60 -17.11 21.67
CA PRO A 4 -58.85 -17.29 22.93
C PRO A 4 -57.70 -18.31 22.80
N GLU A 5 -57.64 -19.06 21.70
CA GLU A 5 -56.61 -20.06 21.39
C GLU A 5 -55.21 -19.43 21.18
N GLY A 6 -55.17 -18.15 20.80
CA GLY A 6 -53.92 -17.42 20.50
C GLY A 6 -53.30 -16.72 21.71
N VAL A 7 -53.86 -16.90 22.91
CA VAL A 7 -53.37 -16.19 24.09
C VAL A 7 -52.14 -16.90 24.65
N GLY A 8 -51.07 -16.13 24.89
CA GLY A 8 -49.80 -16.66 25.35
C GLY A 8 -49.89 -17.41 26.69
N PRO A 9 -48.76 -17.98 27.15
CA PRO A 9 -48.69 -18.88 28.31
C PRO A 9 -49.13 -18.27 29.66
N THR A 10 -49.52 -16.99 29.69
CA THR A 10 -50.10 -16.25 30.81
C THR A 10 -51.62 -16.39 30.94
N ALA A 11 -52.34 -16.85 29.91
CA ALA A 11 -53.80 -17.00 29.96
C ALA A 11 -54.30 -18.29 30.60
N HIS A 12 -53.44 -19.30 30.72
CA HIS A 12 -53.80 -20.55 31.36
C HIS A 12 -53.38 -20.56 32.82
N PHE A 13 -54.20 -21.18 33.67
CA PHE A 13 -53.88 -21.39 35.07
C PHE A 13 -52.55 -22.13 35.21
N ARG A 14 -51.61 -21.56 35.97
CA ARG A 14 -50.31 -22.16 36.28
C ARG A 14 -50.08 -22.11 37.78
N HIS A 15 -49.51 -23.19 38.30
CA HIS A 15 -49.04 -23.29 39.68
C HIS A 15 -47.88 -22.30 39.91
N PRO A 16 -47.74 -21.73 41.12
CA PRO A 16 -46.69 -20.77 41.42
C PRO A 16 -45.30 -21.40 41.24
N ALA A 17 -44.43 -20.73 40.49
CA ALA A 17 -43.05 -21.13 40.31
C ALA A 17 -42.14 -20.32 41.25
N TYR A 18 -41.53 -20.99 42.22
CA TYR A 18 -40.61 -20.38 43.17
C TYR A 18 -39.17 -20.54 42.67
N SER A 19 -38.39 -19.45 42.67
CA SER A 19 -36.94 -19.51 42.44
C SER A 19 -36.19 -19.33 43.75
N PHE A 20 -35.26 -20.23 44.05
CA PHE A 20 -34.30 -20.07 45.14
C PHE A 20 -33.11 -19.23 44.64
N GLY A 21 -33.08 -17.96 45.04
CA GLY A 21 -31.98 -17.04 44.73
C GLY A 21 -32.45 -15.67 44.23
N THR A 22 -31.66 -14.64 44.52
CA THR A 22 -31.88 -13.31 43.94
C THR A 22 -31.49 -13.36 42.47
N ARG A 23 -32.41 -13.00 41.57
CA ARG A 23 -32.03 -12.68 40.20
C ARG A 23 -31.24 -11.39 40.26
N HIS A 24 -29.91 -11.47 40.19
CA HIS A 24 -29.10 -10.28 39.99
C HIS A 24 -29.61 -9.63 38.70
N ARG A 25 -30.30 -8.50 38.83
CA ARG A 25 -30.69 -7.66 37.70
C ARG A 25 -29.45 -7.54 36.83
N ASN A 26 -29.55 -7.98 35.56
CA ASN A 26 -28.46 -7.99 34.60
C ASN A 26 -27.55 -6.80 34.91
N ARG A 27 -26.30 -7.13 35.29
CA ARG A 27 -25.25 -6.19 35.67
C ARG A 27 -25.45 -4.95 34.81
N ARG A 28 -25.74 -3.80 35.43
CA ARG A 28 -25.53 -2.53 34.75
C ARG A 28 -24.09 -2.63 34.27
N THR A 29 -23.89 -2.75 32.96
CA THR A 29 -22.61 -2.47 32.35
C THR A 29 -22.44 -0.98 32.57
N ASP A 30 -22.02 -0.62 33.78
CA ASP A 30 -21.45 0.67 34.04
C ASP A 30 -20.30 0.73 33.05
N ASN A 31 -20.48 1.54 32.00
CA ASN A 31 -19.46 1.82 30.98
C ASN A 31 -18.38 2.72 31.62
N THR A 32 -17.97 2.38 32.84
CA THR A 32 -16.84 2.98 33.52
C THR A 32 -15.59 2.41 32.85
N PRO A 33 -14.76 3.27 32.26
CA PRO A 33 -13.53 2.80 31.64
C PRO A 33 -12.62 2.14 32.69
N ALA A 34 -11.68 1.31 32.22
CA ALA A 34 -10.66 0.73 33.08
C ALA A 34 -9.90 1.82 33.86
N PRO A 35 -9.35 1.52 35.05
CA PRO A 35 -8.66 2.51 35.90
C PRO A 35 -7.51 3.26 35.19
N ASN A 36 -6.94 2.63 34.16
CA ASN A 36 -5.85 3.16 33.34
C ASN A 36 -6.32 3.84 32.04
N ASN A 37 -7.63 4.04 31.84
CA ASN A 37 -8.17 4.55 30.58
C ASN A 37 -9.23 5.64 30.78
N TYR A 38 -8.89 6.70 31.52
CA TYR A 38 -9.73 7.89 31.58
C TYR A 38 -9.43 8.80 30.38
N THR A 39 -10.39 8.93 29.47
CA THR A 39 -10.36 9.97 28.44
C THR A 39 -11.17 11.17 28.91
N LEU A 40 -10.55 12.35 29.00
CA LEU A 40 -11.31 13.58 29.23
C LEU A 40 -12.27 13.80 28.06
N THR A 41 -13.52 14.15 28.36
CA THR A 41 -14.45 14.58 27.33
C THR A 41 -13.90 15.85 26.67
N PRO A 42 -13.84 15.90 25.32
CA PRO A 42 -13.30 17.06 24.64
C PRO A 42 -14.18 18.29 24.93
N MET A 43 -13.58 19.34 25.47
CA MET A 43 -14.26 20.62 25.75
C MET A 43 -14.64 21.39 24.47
N LEU A 44 -13.99 21.06 23.35
CA LEU A 44 -14.25 21.65 22.04
C LEU A 44 -14.74 20.55 21.10
N GLY A 45 -15.98 20.65 20.64
CA GLY A 45 -16.59 19.67 19.75
C GLY A 45 -17.79 18.94 20.36
N THR A 46 -17.88 17.63 20.15
CA THR A 46 -19.04 16.81 20.53
C THR A 46 -19.07 16.51 22.03
N THR A 47 -20.12 16.95 22.73
CA THR A 47 -20.33 16.58 24.13
C THR A 47 -21.11 15.27 24.21
N LYS A 48 -20.42 14.15 24.35
CA LYS A 48 -21.06 12.81 24.41
C LYS A 48 -21.83 12.55 25.72
N GLU A 49 -21.53 13.31 26.78
CA GLU A 49 -22.07 13.08 28.13
C GLU A 49 -23.22 14.02 28.50
N SER A 50 -23.39 15.12 27.76
CA SER A 50 -24.53 16.02 27.96
C SER A 50 -25.68 15.53 27.10
N GLY A 51 -26.76 15.02 27.71
CA GLY A 51 -27.97 14.55 27.02
C GLY A 51 -28.76 15.64 26.28
N LYS A 52 -28.11 16.74 25.89
CA LYS A 52 -28.68 17.85 25.14
C LYS A 52 -28.38 17.66 23.65
N PRO A 53 -29.34 17.94 22.75
CA PRO A 53 -29.08 17.93 21.32
C PRO A 53 -28.05 19.00 20.94
N GLN A 54 -27.08 18.63 20.09
CA GLN A 54 -26.03 19.54 19.61
C GLN A 54 -26.19 19.80 18.10
N ALA A 55 -25.85 21.02 17.67
CA ALA A 55 -25.80 21.40 16.27
C ALA A 55 -24.73 20.60 15.48
N PRO A 56 -24.92 20.35 14.18
CA PRO A 56 -23.94 19.64 13.35
C PRO A 56 -22.62 20.41 13.28
N ILE A 57 -21.50 19.68 13.42
CA ILE A 57 -20.15 20.24 13.36
C ILE A 57 -19.53 19.87 12.01
N PHE A 58 -19.35 20.87 11.16
CA PHE A 58 -18.69 20.72 9.86
C PHE A 58 -17.19 21.00 9.99
N SER A 59 -16.36 20.16 9.39
CA SER A 59 -14.91 20.41 9.24
C SER A 59 -14.60 20.79 7.80
N MET A 60 -13.73 21.78 7.60
CA MET A 60 -13.32 22.23 6.26
C MET A 60 -12.48 21.18 5.51
N SER A 61 -11.82 20.28 6.22
CA SER A 61 -11.08 19.15 5.66
C SER A 61 -11.87 17.84 5.82
N GLY A 62 -11.81 16.98 4.80
CA GLY A 62 -12.40 15.64 4.84
C GLY A 62 -11.73 14.80 5.93
N ARG A 63 -12.54 14.22 6.82
CA ARG A 63 -12.06 13.23 7.80
C ARG A 63 -11.70 11.97 7.02
N GLN A 64 -10.41 11.75 6.74
CA GLN A 64 -9.99 10.46 6.21
C GLN A 64 -10.30 9.37 7.26
N LYS A 65 -10.93 8.27 6.80
CA LYS A 65 -11.18 7.09 7.65
C LYS A 65 -9.88 6.39 8.05
N GLN A 66 -8.84 6.54 7.23
CA GLN A 66 -7.47 6.19 7.60
C GLN A 66 -6.84 7.40 8.27
N GLY A 67 -6.30 7.20 9.48
CA GLY A 67 -5.59 8.23 10.23
C GLY A 67 -4.39 8.81 9.48
N GLY A 68 -3.71 9.77 10.11
CA GLY A 68 -2.47 10.33 9.56
C GLY A 68 -1.42 9.25 9.29
N PHE A 69 -0.39 9.55 8.50
CA PHE A 69 0.70 8.60 8.20
C PHE A 69 1.38 8.01 9.46
N HIS A 70 1.33 8.74 10.58
CA HIS A 70 1.81 8.30 11.89
C HIS A 70 0.83 7.40 12.66
N GLU A 71 -0.47 7.43 12.32
CA GLU A 71 -1.52 6.58 12.90
C GLU A 71 -1.71 5.29 12.07
N ASP A 72 -1.45 5.36 10.77
CA ASP A 72 -1.51 4.21 9.86
C ASP A 72 -0.17 3.45 9.85
N LEU A 73 0.05 2.67 10.92
CA LEU A 73 1.20 1.77 11.09
C LEU A 73 1.37 0.76 9.93
N ALA A 74 0.35 0.58 9.07
CA ALA A 74 0.44 -0.26 7.89
C ALA A 74 1.06 0.44 6.68
N LYS A 75 1.04 1.79 6.64
CA LYS A 75 1.61 2.60 5.55
C LYS A 75 3.04 3.05 5.80
N THR A 76 3.46 3.05 7.06
CA THR A 76 4.85 3.30 7.46
C THR A 76 5.57 1.96 7.54
N PRO A 77 6.51 1.63 6.63
CA PRO A 77 7.38 0.50 6.85
C PRO A 77 8.08 0.69 8.21
N GLY A 78 7.96 -0.30 9.09
CA GLY A 78 8.60 -0.28 10.40
C GLY A 78 10.13 -0.32 10.27
N PRO A 79 10.86 -0.09 11.36
CA PRO A 79 12.30 -0.32 11.38
C PRO A 79 12.60 -1.78 10.98
N GLY A 80 13.25 -1.97 9.83
CA GLY A 80 13.55 -3.30 9.27
C GLY A 80 12.61 -3.79 8.16
N THR A 81 11.57 -3.04 7.79
CA THR A 81 10.68 -3.37 6.65
C THR A 81 11.25 -2.93 5.30
N TYR A 82 12.36 -2.20 5.29
CA TYR A 82 13.06 -1.85 4.06
C TYR A 82 13.87 -3.04 3.56
N ASP A 83 13.61 -3.46 2.32
CA ASP A 83 14.43 -4.44 1.63
C ASP A 83 15.82 -3.83 1.35
N THR A 84 16.86 -4.46 1.89
CA THR A 84 18.24 -4.13 1.54
C THR A 84 18.65 -4.86 0.27
N SER A 85 19.32 -4.16 -0.64
CA SER A 85 19.94 -4.81 -1.80
C SER A 85 21.00 -5.82 -1.35
N ASP A 86 21.10 -6.94 -2.07
CA ASP A 86 22.12 -7.95 -1.80
C ASP A 86 23.52 -7.30 -1.94
N PRO A 87 24.36 -7.35 -0.88
CA PRO A 87 25.72 -6.78 -0.90
C PRO A 87 26.58 -7.25 -2.07
N SER A 88 26.27 -8.44 -2.56
CA SER A 88 26.95 -9.13 -3.65
C SER A 88 26.74 -8.50 -5.03
N ILE A 89 25.86 -7.49 -5.12
CA ILE A 89 25.65 -6.66 -6.32
C ILE A 89 26.77 -5.62 -6.48
N TYR A 90 27.29 -5.09 -5.37
CA TYR A 90 28.26 -3.98 -5.37
C TYR A 90 29.57 -4.29 -4.64
N LYS A 91 29.66 -5.43 -3.95
CA LYS A 91 30.89 -5.98 -3.36
C LYS A 91 31.24 -7.31 -4.01
N ASP A 92 32.49 -7.70 -3.87
CA ASP A 92 32.97 -8.99 -4.35
C ASP A 92 32.20 -10.14 -3.70
N LYS A 93 31.68 -11.04 -4.55
CA LYS A 93 31.01 -12.28 -4.14
C LYS A 93 32.02 -13.28 -3.61
N ALA A 94 31.67 -13.96 -2.51
CA ALA A 94 32.38 -15.15 -2.07
C ALA A 94 32.29 -16.27 -3.13
N PRO A 95 33.31 -17.15 -3.22
CA PRO A 95 33.27 -18.28 -4.16
C PRO A 95 32.10 -19.22 -3.84
N LEU A 96 31.33 -19.57 -4.86
CA LEU A 96 30.22 -20.53 -4.79
C LEU A 96 30.72 -21.92 -5.23
N TYR A 97 30.64 -22.90 -4.33
CA TYR A 97 31.01 -24.29 -4.61
C TYR A 97 29.76 -25.12 -4.91
N SER A 98 29.87 -26.03 -5.88
CA SER A 98 28.84 -26.99 -6.25
C SER A 98 29.48 -28.37 -6.33
N MET A 99 28.81 -29.39 -5.77
CA MET A 99 29.25 -30.78 -5.86
C MET A 99 29.11 -31.36 -7.27
N THR A 100 28.18 -30.80 -8.07
CA THR A 100 27.97 -31.19 -9.46
C THR A 100 28.83 -30.34 -10.39
N SER A 101 29.39 -30.95 -11.43
CA SER A 101 30.14 -30.25 -12.48
C SER A 101 29.24 -29.21 -13.17
N ARG A 102 29.66 -27.95 -13.16
CA ARG A 102 29.03 -26.88 -13.97
C ARG A 102 29.47 -27.04 -15.42
N ASN A 103 28.91 -28.02 -16.11
CA ASN A 103 29.14 -28.24 -17.53
C ASN A 103 28.34 -27.17 -18.28
N VAL A 104 28.95 -26.01 -18.52
CA VAL A 104 28.50 -25.16 -19.62
C VAL A 104 28.79 -25.96 -20.88
N MET A 105 27.74 -26.44 -21.56
CA MET A 105 27.90 -27.03 -22.88
C MET A 105 28.78 -26.07 -23.69
N PRO A 106 29.89 -26.52 -24.31
CA PRO A 106 30.66 -25.69 -25.22
C PRO A 106 29.79 -25.40 -26.45
N GLY A 107 28.91 -24.43 -26.29
CA GLY A 107 28.04 -23.88 -27.31
C GLY A 107 28.61 -22.57 -27.80
N ASP A 108 28.24 -22.21 -29.01
CA ASP A 108 28.57 -20.91 -29.58
C ASP A 108 27.89 -19.79 -28.77
N THR A 109 28.64 -19.17 -27.86
CA THR A 109 28.17 -18.03 -27.04
C THR A 109 28.10 -16.73 -27.84
N THR A 110 28.40 -16.76 -29.14
CA THR A 110 28.30 -15.59 -30.01
C THR A 110 26.83 -15.21 -30.14
N ARG A 111 26.46 -14.01 -29.65
CA ARG A 111 25.15 -13.42 -29.93
C ARG A 111 25.09 -13.05 -31.41
N LYS A 112 24.60 -13.97 -32.24
CA LYS A 112 24.35 -13.75 -33.66
C LYS A 112 23.11 -12.87 -33.78
N PRO A 113 23.23 -11.61 -34.19
CA PRO A 113 22.05 -10.78 -34.42
C PRO A 113 21.21 -11.40 -35.55
N GLY A 114 19.89 -11.21 -35.48
CA GLY A 114 18.99 -11.65 -36.55
C GLY A 114 19.21 -10.88 -37.86
N PRO A 115 18.64 -11.34 -38.99
CA PRO A 115 18.66 -10.59 -40.24
C PRO A 115 18.06 -9.19 -40.01
N GLY A 116 18.81 -8.14 -40.37
CA GLY A 116 18.42 -6.74 -40.14
C GLY A 116 18.89 -6.12 -38.83
N ALA A 117 19.44 -6.88 -37.88
CA ALA A 117 20.04 -6.38 -36.64
C ALA A 117 21.57 -6.19 -36.71
N HIS A 118 22.14 -6.34 -37.92
CA HIS A 118 23.54 -6.01 -38.18
C HIS A 118 23.67 -4.52 -38.51
N SER A 119 24.44 -3.79 -37.70
CA SER A 119 24.76 -2.37 -37.91
C SER A 119 26.27 -2.16 -38.12
N PRO A 120 26.81 -2.49 -39.32
CA PRO A 120 28.24 -2.36 -39.61
C PRO A 120 28.77 -0.93 -39.45
N GLU A 121 27.91 0.09 -39.59
CA GLU A 121 28.24 1.51 -39.40
C GLU A 121 28.73 1.83 -37.97
N THR A 122 28.28 1.07 -36.97
CA THR A 122 28.63 1.29 -35.56
C THR A 122 29.95 0.64 -35.14
N VAL A 123 30.57 -0.19 -36.00
CA VAL A 123 31.78 -0.95 -35.67
C VAL A 123 32.98 -0.05 -35.34
N TRP A 124 33.02 1.14 -35.92
CA TRP A 124 34.14 2.07 -35.76
C TRP A 124 34.01 3.01 -34.55
N THR A 125 32.98 2.83 -33.71
CA THR A 125 32.79 3.61 -32.47
C THR A 125 33.87 3.36 -31.42
N HIS A 126 34.33 2.12 -31.30
CA HIS A 126 35.30 1.66 -30.30
C HIS A 126 36.69 1.36 -30.90
N LYS A 127 36.87 1.63 -32.20
CA LYS A 127 38.11 1.37 -32.94
C LYS A 127 38.56 2.64 -33.66
N LYS A 128 39.86 2.73 -33.94
CA LYS A 128 40.41 3.83 -34.72
C LYS A 128 39.79 3.83 -36.13
N LYS A 129 38.96 4.83 -36.42
CA LYS A 129 38.31 5.04 -37.71
C LYS A 129 39.22 5.90 -38.61
N MET A 130 39.20 5.62 -39.91
CA MET A 130 39.80 6.52 -40.89
C MET A 130 39.01 7.84 -40.95
N PRO A 131 39.65 8.99 -41.23
CA PRO A 131 38.95 10.26 -41.35
C PRO A 131 37.87 10.19 -42.44
N GLU A 132 36.68 10.71 -42.14
CA GLU A 132 35.59 10.82 -43.12
C GLU A 132 35.77 12.08 -43.97
N PHE A 133 35.62 11.90 -45.28
CA PHE A 133 35.69 12.98 -46.25
C PHE A 133 34.29 13.22 -46.82
N SER A 134 33.79 14.45 -46.65
CA SER A 134 32.55 14.92 -47.26
C SER A 134 32.88 15.87 -48.41
N PHE A 135 32.32 15.64 -49.60
CA PHE A 135 32.37 16.59 -50.71
C PHE A 135 31.20 17.57 -50.60
N GLY A 136 31.31 18.55 -49.70
CA GLY A 136 30.26 19.53 -49.47
C GLY A 136 30.70 20.67 -48.56
N ILE A 137 30.02 21.82 -48.67
CA ILE A 137 30.24 22.97 -47.79
C ILE A 137 29.85 22.55 -46.38
N ARG A 138 30.82 22.44 -45.47
CA ARG A 138 30.54 22.15 -44.05
C ARG A 138 29.88 23.37 -43.43
N HIS A 139 28.59 23.26 -43.15
CA HIS A 139 27.87 24.28 -42.39
C HIS A 139 28.32 24.18 -40.92
N SER A 140 28.30 25.29 -40.17
CA SER A 140 28.74 25.30 -38.77
C SER A 140 27.98 24.26 -37.95
N GLN A 141 28.68 23.56 -37.07
CA GLN A 141 28.15 22.57 -36.11
C GLN A 141 27.06 23.12 -35.14
N TYR A 142 26.82 24.43 -35.15
CA TYR A 142 25.82 25.11 -34.35
C TYR A 142 24.64 25.62 -35.19
N LEU A 143 24.09 24.80 -36.08
CA LEU A 143 22.81 25.14 -36.73
C LEU A 143 21.64 24.78 -35.82
N ALA A 144 20.84 25.78 -35.50
CA ALA A 144 19.59 25.59 -34.79
C ALA A 144 18.60 24.84 -35.71
N PRO A 145 17.97 23.74 -35.25
CA PRO A 145 16.93 23.10 -36.01
C PRO A 145 15.72 24.04 -36.12
N LEU A 146 15.14 24.14 -37.31
CA LEU A 146 13.90 24.87 -37.54
C LEU A 146 12.76 24.08 -36.86
N ILE A 147 12.26 24.58 -35.74
CA ILE A 147 11.06 24.05 -35.09
C ILE A 147 9.88 24.62 -35.85
N VAL A 148 9.21 23.77 -36.64
CA VAL A 148 7.93 24.11 -37.26
C VAL A 148 6.85 23.48 -36.39
N ASP A 149 6.02 24.31 -35.78
CA ASP A 149 4.80 23.85 -35.13
C ASP A 149 3.90 23.27 -36.22
N GLN A 150 3.68 21.95 -36.17
CA GLN A 150 2.72 21.29 -37.04
C GLN A 150 1.33 21.73 -36.58
N ALA A 151 0.66 22.56 -37.39
CA ALA A 151 -0.76 22.81 -37.24
C ALA A 151 -1.51 21.48 -37.46
N ASP A 152 -2.41 21.17 -36.52
CA ASP A 152 -3.26 19.97 -36.52
C ASP A 152 -3.99 19.71 -37.84
#